data_AF-A0A7C1JMA7-F1
#
_entry.id   AF-A0A7C1JMA7-F1
#
_cell.length_a   1.000
_cell.length_b   1.000
_cell.length_c   1.000
_cell.angle_alpha   90.00
_cell.angle_beta   90.00
_cell.angle_gamma   90.00
#
_symmetry.space_group_name_H-M   'P 1'
#
loop_
_entity.id
_entity.type
_entity.pdbx_description
1 polymer ?
#
loop_
_entity_poly.entity_id
_entity_poly.type
_entity_poly.pdbx_seq_one_letter_code
_entity_poly.pdbx_strand_id
1 'polypeptide(L)'
;MKRLSTLVLMATLLAACAGPATPASEGFAIYLLAEKLSPAEVAQAELGTLKLEDEPILSTEDIVAYVSGAHQITLTPSAMERLGQLKVPVSGAGIPFVVCVDKKPIYSGAFWSPLSSLSFDGVAIMLLPGVLPGARLDYVRIEANSVGERPDPRSDPRILQALERAGKLVERATPVMPTCDFTDWEHGLFGTTLLVVGPSRTRSMC
;
A
#
# COMPACT_ATOMS: atom_id res chain seq x y z
N MET A 1 -59.85 -46.35 -32.44
CA MET A 1 -58.79 -46.03 -33.43
C MET A 1 -57.86 -45.02 -32.76
N LYS A 2 -56.66 -45.43 -32.30
CA LYS A 2 -55.32 -45.03 -32.81
C LYS A 2 -55.21 -43.50 -33.05
N ARG A 3 -54.25 -42.69 -32.56
CA ARG A 3 -52.95 -42.79 -31.88
C ARG A 3 -52.63 -41.35 -31.38
N LEU A 4 -52.05 -41.19 -30.18
CA LEU A 4 -50.64 -40.81 -29.96
C LEU A 4 -50.22 -39.44 -30.56
N SER A 5 -49.94 -38.46 -29.69
CA SER A 5 -48.77 -37.58 -29.86
C SER A 5 -48.50 -36.76 -28.60
N THR A 6 -47.47 -37.20 -27.89
CA THR A 6 -46.71 -36.55 -26.83
C THR A 6 -46.09 -35.24 -27.33
N LEU A 7 -46.23 -34.13 -26.59
CA LEU A 7 -45.39 -32.95 -26.81
C LEU A 7 -44.98 -32.34 -25.46
N VAL A 8 -43.91 -32.96 -24.95
CA VAL A 8 -42.74 -32.37 -24.27
C VAL A 8 -42.98 -31.10 -23.43
N LEU A 9 -43.05 -31.39 -22.14
CA LEU A 9 -42.66 -30.60 -20.98
C LEU A 9 -41.27 -29.93 -21.15
N MET A 10 -41.17 -28.61 -21.31
CA MET A 10 -39.93 -27.84 -20.99
C MET A 10 -40.12 -26.34 -21.15
N ALA A 11 -40.14 -25.59 -20.04
CA ALA A 11 -39.60 -24.22 -19.92
C ALA A 11 -39.87 -23.68 -18.51
N THR A 12 -39.29 -24.31 -17.48
CA THR A 12 -39.07 -23.68 -16.17
C THR A 12 -37.57 -23.54 -15.93
N LEU A 13 -37.21 -22.45 -15.26
CA LEU A 13 -35.91 -22.09 -14.69
C LEU A 13 -34.90 -21.37 -15.62
N LEU A 14 -35.15 -20.08 -15.83
CA LEU A 14 -34.06 -19.09 -15.84
C LEU A 14 -33.73 -18.74 -14.38
N ALA A 15 -33.07 -19.67 -13.68
CA ALA A 15 -32.33 -19.37 -12.47
C ALA A 15 -30.97 -18.80 -12.91
N ALA A 16 -30.93 -17.49 -13.17
CA ALA A 16 -29.67 -16.78 -13.33
C ALA A 16 -28.98 -16.77 -11.96
N CYS A 17 -28.01 -17.65 -11.79
CA CYS A 17 -27.10 -17.69 -10.67
C CYS A 17 -26.31 -16.37 -10.63
N ALA A 18 -26.81 -15.36 -9.91
CA ALA A 18 -25.91 -14.46 -9.21
C ALA A 18 -25.30 -15.30 -8.08
N GLY A 19 -24.17 -15.96 -8.37
CA GLY A 19 -23.37 -16.57 -7.32
C GLY A 19 -23.00 -15.49 -6.29
N PRO A 20 -22.85 -15.85 -5.00
CA PRO A 20 -22.23 -14.93 -4.05
C PRO A 20 -20.91 -14.45 -4.65
N ALA A 21 -20.66 -13.15 -4.63
CA ALA A 21 -19.35 -12.61 -4.97
C ALA A 21 -18.31 -13.40 -4.16
N THR A 22 -17.37 -14.04 -4.84
CA THR A 22 -16.24 -14.71 -4.19
C THR A 22 -15.64 -13.70 -3.22
N PRO A 23 -15.50 -14.03 -1.92
CA PRO A 23 -14.89 -13.09 -0.99
C PRO A 23 -13.49 -12.77 -1.51
N ALA A 24 -13.30 -11.53 -1.93
CA ALA A 24 -11.99 -11.01 -2.27
C ALA A 24 -11.14 -11.04 -0.99
N SER A 25 -10.24 -12.02 -0.89
CA SER A 25 -8.80 -11.77 -0.75
C SER A 25 -8.07 -13.10 -0.48
N GLU A 26 -7.86 -13.87 -1.53
CA GLU A 26 -6.64 -14.70 -1.58
C GLU A 26 -5.47 -13.73 -1.87
N GLY A 27 -4.36 -13.86 -1.17
CA GLY A 27 -3.21 -12.97 -1.28
C GLY A 27 -3.03 -11.98 -0.13
N PHE A 28 -2.32 -10.88 -0.41
CA PHE A 28 -1.98 -9.84 0.56
C PHE A 28 -3.21 -8.99 0.91
N ALA A 29 -3.37 -8.66 2.19
CA ALA A 29 -4.38 -7.73 2.65
C ALA A 29 -3.98 -7.05 3.98
N ILE A 30 -4.54 -5.86 4.22
CA ILE A 30 -4.46 -5.14 5.48
C ILE A 30 -5.87 -5.04 6.08
N TYR A 31 -6.01 -5.46 7.32
CA TYR A 31 -7.28 -5.45 8.07
C TYR A 31 -7.23 -4.46 9.22
N LEU A 32 -8.38 -3.84 9.49
CA LEU A 32 -8.64 -3.19 10.77
C LEU A 32 -9.12 -4.23 11.79
N LEU A 33 -9.03 -3.89 13.07
CA LEU A 33 -9.57 -4.70 14.15
C LEU A 33 -11.05 -4.37 14.35
N ALA A 34 -11.87 -5.40 14.54
CA ALA A 34 -13.29 -5.29 14.90
C ALA A 34 -13.50 -4.89 16.38
N GLU A 35 -12.43 -4.93 17.17
CA GLU A 35 -12.40 -4.54 18.57
C GLU A 35 -11.51 -3.32 18.80
N LYS A 36 -11.86 -2.52 19.80
CA LYS A 36 -11.13 -1.30 20.14
C LYS A 36 -9.92 -1.63 21.00
N LEU A 37 -8.79 -1.92 20.34
CA LEU A 37 -7.48 -2.04 20.96
C LEU A 37 -6.56 -0.89 20.50
N SER A 38 -5.61 -0.52 21.33
CA SER A 38 -4.52 0.39 20.96
C SER A 38 -3.40 -0.34 20.22
N PRO A 39 -2.59 0.35 19.40
CA PRO A 39 -1.41 -0.22 18.75
C PRO A 39 -0.44 -0.94 19.71
N ALA A 40 -0.30 -0.45 20.94
CA ALA A 40 0.56 -1.07 21.95
C ALA A 40 0.00 -2.40 22.49
N GLU A 41 -1.32 -2.48 22.67
CA GLU A 41 -2.00 -3.73 23.07
C GLU A 41 -1.91 -4.77 21.95
N VAL A 42 -2.14 -4.35 20.70
CA VAL A 42 -2.07 -5.24 19.53
C VAL A 42 -0.65 -5.79 19.34
N ALA A 43 0.39 -4.96 19.53
CA ALA A 43 1.78 -5.39 19.41
C ALA A 43 2.20 -6.46 20.44
N GLN A 44 1.47 -6.60 21.55
CA GLN A 44 1.71 -7.60 22.59
C GLN A 44 0.80 -8.82 22.48
N ALA A 45 -0.25 -8.74 21.65
CA ALA A 45 -1.23 -9.80 21.49
C ALA A 45 -0.73 -10.93 20.57
N GLU A 46 -1.31 -12.12 20.73
CA GLU A 46 -1.16 -13.19 19.74
C GLU A 46 -2.00 -12.85 18.51
N LEU A 47 -1.37 -12.64 17.36
CA LEU A 47 -2.05 -12.15 16.16
C LEU A 47 -3.23 -13.04 15.71
N GLY A 48 -3.13 -14.36 15.94
CA GLY A 48 -4.18 -15.31 15.58
C GLY A 48 -5.45 -15.23 16.44
N THR A 49 -5.42 -14.52 17.57
CA THR A 49 -6.58 -14.35 18.46
C THR A 49 -7.31 -13.02 18.23
N LEU A 50 -6.72 -12.10 17.48
CA LEU A 50 -7.28 -10.78 17.21
C LEU A 50 -8.53 -10.90 16.35
N LYS A 51 -9.59 -10.17 16.71
CA LYS A 51 -10.79 -10.07 15.89
C LYS A 51 -10.59 -9.00 14.83
N LEU A 52 -10.52 -9.42 13.58
CA LEU A 52 -10.40 -8.54 12.41
C LEU A 52 -11.79 -8.21 11.86
N GLU A 53 -11.92 -7.06 11.22
CA GLU A 53 -13.08 -6.74 10.38
C GLU A 53 -13.22 -7.76 9.24
N ASP A 54 -14.46 -8.00 8.78
CA ASP A 54 -14.74 -9.00 7.74
C ASP A 54 -14.07 -8.64 6.40
N GLU A 55 -14.07 -7.35 6.07
CA GLU A 55 -13.49 -6.79 4.86
C GLU A 55 -12.15 -6.09 5.14
N PRO A 56 -11.13 -6.29 4.27
CA PRO A 56 -9.87 -5.58 4.42
C PRO A 56 -10.03 -4.09 4.09
N ILE A 57 -9.27 -3.24 4.78
CA ILE A 57 -9.16 -1.82 4.41
C ILE A 57 -8.37 -1.65 3.11
N LEU A 58 -7.42 -2.54 2.86
CA LEU A 58 -6.66 -2.66 1.61
C LEU A 58 -6.51 -4.13 1.23
N SER A 59 -6.88 -4.50 0.01
CA SER A 59 -6.66 -5.83 -0.56
C SER A 59 -5.55 -5.81 -1.62
N THR A 60 -5.25 -6.96 -2.23
CA THR A 60 -4.25 -7.06 -3.31
C THR A 60 -4.68 -6.28 -4.56
N GLU A 61 -5.98 -6.19 -4.83
CA GLU A 61 -6.57 -5.47 -5.96
C GLU A 61 -6.36 -3.95 -5.84
N ASP A 62 -6.21 -3.45 -4.62
CA ASP A 62 -5.92 -2.04 -4.33
C ASP A 62 -4.47 -1.65 -4.60
N ILE A 63 -3.60 -2.64 -4.83
CA ILE A 63 -2.16 -2.42 -5.01
C ILE A 63 -1.86 -2.31 -6.49
N VAL A 64 -1.24 -1.20 -6.86
CA VAL A 64 -0.65 -1.03 -8.20
C VAL A 64 0.75 -1.65 -8.22
N ALA A 65 1.58 -1.32 -7.23
CA ALA A 65 2.94 -1.83 -7.10
C ALA A 65 3.41 -1.81 -5.63
N TYR A 66 4.32 -2.70 -5.28
CA TYR A 66 5.02 -2.73 -4.00
C TYR A 66 6.52 -2.78 -4.23
N VAL A 67 7.23 -1.72 -3.83
CA VAL A 67 8.69 -1.65 -3.96
C VAL A 67 9.32 -2.20 -2.68
N SER A 68 9.86 -3.43 -2.74
CA SER A 68 10.34 -4.15 -1.55
C SER A 68 11.50 -3.45 -0.87
N GLY A 69 12.47 -2.93 -1.62
CA GLY A 69 13.65 -2.25 -1.04
C GLY A 69 13.33 -0.95 -0.29
N ALA A 70 12.17 -0.33 -0.53
CA ALA A 70 11.74 0.90 0.14
C ALA A 70 10.52 0.69 1.06
N HIS A 71 9.92 -0.50 1.05
CA HIS A 71 8.61 -0.80 1.63
C HIS A 71 7.56 0.25 1.28
N GLN A 72 7.48 0.57 -0.01
CA GLN A 72 6.55 1.56 -0.57
C GLN A 72 5.44 0.86 -1.34
N ILE A 73 4.20 1.25 -1.07
CA ILE A 73 3.01 0.71 -1.72
C ILE A 73 2.34 1.80 -2.56
N THR A 74 2.25 1.58 -3.87
CA THR A 74 1.47 2.41 -4.80
C THR A 74 0.05 1.86 -4.82
N LEU A 75 -0.93 2.71 -4.55
CA LEU A 75 -2.33 2.31 -4.36
C LEU A 75 -3.21 2.83 -5.50
N THR A 76 -4.35 2.17 -5.73
CA THR A 76 -5.37 2.72 -6.62
C THR A 76 -5.95 4.02 -6.03
N PRO A 77 -6.48 4.93 -6.87
CA PRO A 77 -7.13 6.14 -6.37
C PRO A 77 -8.26 5.86 -5.36
N SER A 78 -9.04 4.79 -5.59
CA SER A 78 -10.14 4.40 -4.70
C SER A 78 -9.62 3.96 -3.32
N ALA A 79 -8.50 3.25 -3.27
CA ALA A 79 -7.88 2.82 -2.03
C ALA A 79 -7.29 4.00 -1.26
N MET A 80 -6.64 4.95 -1.95
CA MET A 80 -6.17 6.19 -1.36
C MET A 80 -7.31 7.03 -0.77
N GLU A 81 -8.45 7.12 -1.45
CA GLU A 81 -9.63 7.80 -0.93
C GLU A 81 -10.16 7.13 0.35
N ARG A 82 -10.28 5.80 0.36
CA ARG A 82 -10.69 5.05 1.56
C ARG A 82 -9.74 5.28 2.74
N LEU A 83 -8.42 5.26 2.51
CA LEU A 83 -7.44 5.59 3.56
C LEU A 83 -7.55 7.04 4.03
N GLY A 84 -7.82 7.98 3.13
CA GLY A 84 -7.99 9.41 3.45
C GLY A 84 -9.21 9.68 4.35
N GLN A 85 -10.18 8.77 4.39
CA GLN A 85 -11.35 8.84 5.27
C GLN A 85 -11.06 8.35 6.69
N LEU A 86 -9.91 7.68 6.93
CA LEU A 86 -9.52 7.25 8.27
C LEU A 86 -9.23 8.47 9.15
N LYS A 87 -9.93 8.56 10.28
CA LYS A 87 -9.72 9.59 11.29
C LYS A 87 -8.57 9.21 12.21
N VAL A 88 -7.34 9.24 11.69
CA VAL A 88 -6.14 8.93 12.46
C VAL A 88 -5.93 9.99 13.56
N PRO A 89 -5.84 9.60 14.85
CA PRO A 89 -5.67 10.54 15.94
C PRO A 89 -4.37 11.35 15.81
N VAL A 90 -4.47 12.68 15.99
CA VAL A 90 -3.30 13.58 16.06
C VAL A 90 -2.73 13.71 17.48
N SER A 91 -3.55 13.46 18.50
CA SER A 91 -3.19 13.63 19.92
C SER A 91 -3.20 12.32 20.70
N GLY A 92 -3.15 11.18 20.01
CA GLY A 92 -3.31 9.86 20.61
C GLY A 92 -2.58 8.78 19.83
N ALA A 93 -2.72 7.54 20.31
CA ALA A 93 -2.21 6.38 19.60
C ALA A 93 -2.95 6.22 18.26
N GLY A 94 -2.23 5.80 17.23
CA GLY A 94 -2.77 5.57 15.89
C GLY A 94 -3.83 4.47 15.83
N ILE A 95 -4.31 4.18 14.62
CA ILE A 95 -5.30 3.12 14.39
C ILE A 95 -4.55 1.83 14.08
N PRO A 96 -4.67 0.76 14.90
CA PRO A 96 -3.96 -0.48 14.62
C PRO A 96 -4.51 -1.18 13.37
N PHE A 97 -3.64 -1.92 12.70
CA PHE A 97 -4.00 -2.81 11.61
C PHE A 97 -3.21 -4.12 11.70
N VAL A 98 -3.67 -5.14 10.99
CA VAL A 98 -2.97 -6.42 10.82
C VAL A 98 -2.78 -6.69 9.33
N VAL A 99 -1.55 -7.03 8.94
CA VAL A 99 -1.25 -7.53 7.60
C VAL A 99 -1.42 -9.03 7.58
N CYS A 100 -2.15 -9.50 6.58
CA CYS A 100 -2.46 -10.90 6.36
C CYS A 100 -2.01 -11.34 4.97
N VAL A 101 -1.71 -12.63 4.83
CA VAL A 101 -1.63 -13.33 3.55
C VAL A 101 -2.59 -14.51 3.61
N ASP A 102 -3.51 -14.61 2.64
CA ASP A 102 -4.52 -15.67 2.59
C ASP A 102 -5.31 -15.77 3.91
N LYS A 103 -5.75 -14.61 4.44
CA LYS A 103 -6.44 -14.44 5.74
C LYS A 103 -5.63 -14.88 6.98
N LYS A 104 -4.36 -15.25 6.84
CA LYS A 104 -3.47 -15.59 7.96
C LYS A 104 -2.69 -14.34 8.41
N PRO A 105 -2.81 -13.92 9.68
CA PRO A 105 -2.02 -12.80 10.21
C PRO A 105 -0.51 -13.03 10.10
N ILE A 106 0.22 -12.01 9.66
CA ILE A 106 1.69 -12.01 9.51
C ILE A 106 2.32 -11.06 10.53
N TYR A 107 1.89 -9.79 10.54
CA TYR A 107 2.35 -8.80 11.50
C TYR A 107 1.29 -7.73 11.76
N SER A 108 1.42 -7.01 12.88
CA SER A 108 0.61 -5.85 13.21
C SER A 108 1.37 -4.55 13.01
N GLY A 109 0.64 -3.49 12.68
CA GLY A 109 1.15 -2.13 12.61
C GLY A 109 0.10 -1.12 13.00
N ALA A 110 0.34 0.16 12.71
CA ALA A 110 -0.63 1.21 12.93
C ALA A 110 -0.61 2.28 11.84
N PHE A 111 -1.79 2.77 11.46
CA PHE A 111 -1.91 4.04 10.77
C PHE A 111 -1.60 5.15 11.75
N TRP A 112 -0.61 5.97 11.43
CA TRP A 112 -0.05 6.96 12.35
C TRP A 112 -0.08 8.36 11.74
N SER A 113 -0.33 9.36 12.58
CA SER A 113 -0.27 10.76 12.16
C SER A 113 1.15 11.29 12.31
N PRO A 114 1.74 11.92 11.29
CA PRO A 114 3.01 12.64 11.44
C PRO A 114 2.88 13.87 12.37
N LEU A 115 1.65 14.29 12.70
CA LEU A 115 1.39 15.36 13.66
C LEU A 115 1.32 14.83 15.11
N SER A 116 1.41 13.52 15.32
CA SER A 116 1.43 12.95 16.65
C SER A 116 2.76 13.19 17.35
N SER A 117 2.70 13.58 18.63
CA SER A 117 3.88 13.68 19.50
C SER A 117 4.25 12.35 20.16
N LEU A 118 3.42 11.31 20.00
CA LEU A 118 3.72 9.98 20.54
C LEU A 118 4.64 9.20 19.59
N SER A 119 5.64 8.55 20.18
CA SER A 119 6.48 7.58 19.47
C SER A 119 5.78 6.23 19.39
N PHE A 120 5.98 5.51 18.29
CA PHE A 120 5.49 4.16 18.09
C PHE A 120 6.64 3.23 17.73
N ASP A 121 6.88 2.23 18.58
CA ASP A 121 7.90 1.20 18.40
C ASP A 121 7.31 0.04 17.59
N GLY A 122 7.13 0.26 16.28
CA GLY A 122 6.49 -0.72 15.39
C GLY A 122 6.43 -0.28 13.93
N VAL A 123 5.66 -1.03 13.13
CA VAL A 123 5.42 -0.73 11.71
C VAL A 123 4.30 0.30 11.58
N ALA A 124 4.61 1.47 11.03
CA ALA A 124 3.69 2.57 10.85
C ALA A 124 3.36 2.81 9.38
N ILE A 125 2.11 3.10 9.07
CA ILE A 125 1.72 3.69 7.79
C ILE A 125 1.37 5.15 8.07
N MET A 126 2.23 6.07 7.63
CA MET A 126 2.07 7.49 7.92
C MET A 126 0.95 8.06 7.05
N LEU A 127 -0.15 8.43 7.68
CA LEU A 127 -1.27 9.11 7.05
C LEU A 127 -1.35 10.51 7.63
N LEU A 128 -1.36 11.53 6.77
CA LEU A 128 -1.53 12.91 7.19
C LEU A 128 -3.02 13.25 7.15
N PRO A 129 -3.74 13.27 8.29
CA PRO A 129 -5.17 13.56 8.29
C PRO A 129 -5.42 14.99 7.80
N GLY A 130 -6.19 15.15 6.73
CA GLY A 130 -6.86 16.40 6.37
C GLY A 130 -6.00 17.58 5.88
N VAL A 131 -4.71 17.41 5.59
CA VAL A 131 -3.84 18.58 5.26
C VAL A 131 -3.71 18.89 3.78
N LEU A 132 -4.07 17.99 2.85
CA LEU A 132 -3.90 18.35 1.43
C LEU A 132 -5.10 17.93 0.57
N PRO A 133 -6.17 18.75 0.53
CA PRO A 133 -7.07 18.78 -0.63
C PRO A 133 -6.21 18.98 -1.88
N GLY A 134 -5.99 17.91 -2.65
CA GLY A 134 -5.23 17.95 -3.90
C GLY A 134 -3.79 17.43 -3.87
N ALA A 135 -3.18 17.07 -2.72
CA ALA A 135 -1.94 16.29 -2.78
C ALA A 135 -2.28 14.83 -3.01
N ARG A 136 -2.12 14.42 -4.26
CA ARG A 136 -2.11 13.01 -4.63
C ARG A 136 -0.74 12.47 -4.27
N LEU A 137 -0.62 11.85 -3.09
CA LEU A 137 0.41 10.85 -2.92
C LEU A 137 -0.12 9.60 -3.62
N ASP A 138 0.47 9.25 -4.77
CA ASP A 138 0.12 8.02 -5.48
C ASP A 138 0.62 6.76 -4.74
N TYR A 139 1.39 6.97 -3.67
CA TYR A 139 1.97 5.91 -2.86
C TYR A 139 1.96 6.26 -1.38
N VAL A 140 1.96 5.23 -0.54
CA VAL A 140 2.19 5.33 0.89
C VAL A 140 3.48 4.60 1.23
N ARG A 141 4.27 5.16 2.14
CA ARG A 141 5.44 4.48 2.69
C ARG A 141 5.01 3.73 3.95
N ILE A 142 5.33 2.46 4.01
CA ILE A 142 5.23 1.68 5.25
C ILE A 142 6.56 1.91 5.96
N GLU A 143 6.55 2.57 7.10
CA GLU A 143 7.72 2.87 7.93
C GLU A 143 7.85 1.83 9.05
N ALA A 144 9.06 1.62 9.56
CA ALA A 144 9.29 0.79 10.73
C ALA A 144 10.28 1.50 11.64
N ASN A 145 9.80 1.94 12.80
CA ASN A 145 10.54 2.80 13.71
C ASN A 145 11.34 2.00 14.74
N SER A 146 12.03 0.94 14.30
CA SER A 146 12.98 0.13 15.11
C SER A 146 13.32 -1.19 14.40
N VAL A 147 13.82 -1.13 13.17
CA VAL A 147 14.48 -2.31 12.57
C VAL A 147 15.87 -2.45 13.19
N GLY A 148 15.93 -2.75 14.49
CA GLY A 148 17.16 -3.06 15.21
C GLY A 148 17.63 -4.48 14.88
N GLU A 149 17.90 -5.29 15.91
CA GLU A 149 18.29 -6.70 15.76
C GLU A 149 17.15 -7.62 15.29
N ARG A 150 15.90 -7.12 15.27
CA ARG A 150 14.74 -7.92 14.87
C ARG A 150 14.60 -7.94 13.34
N PRO A 151 14.36 -9.11 12.73
CA PRO A 151 14.02 -9.18 11.31
C PRO A 151 12.84 -8.28 10.99
N ASP A 152 12.95 -7.52 9.90
CA ASP A 152 11.88 -6.64 9.44
C ASP A 152 10.65 -7.48 9.03
N PRO A 153 9.51 -7.37 9.72
CA PRO A 153 8.33 -8.18 9.41
C PRO A 153 7.73 -7.86 8.04
N ARG A 154 8.04 -6.69 7.46
CA ARG A 154 7.60 -6.31 6.10
C ARG A 154 8.34 -7.09 5.03
N SER A 155 9.48 -7.69 5.36
CA SER A 155 10.28 -8.54 4.49
C SER A 155 9.94 -10.04 4.64
N ASP A 156 8.84 -10.39 5.34
CA ASP A 156 8.41 -11.78 5.47
C ASP A 156 8.22 -12.42 4.08
N PRO A 157 8.87 -13.56 3.78
CA PRO A 157 8.78 -14.20 2.47
C PRO A 157 7.36 -14.50 2.01
N ARG A 158 6.43 -14.76 2.93
CA ARG A 158 5.02 -15.01 2.60
C ARG A 158 4.37 -13.78 1.97
N ILE A 159 4.70 -12.59 2.46
CA ILE A 159 4.22 -11.31 1.91
C ILE A 159 4.82 -11.08 0.52
N LEU A 160 6.14 -11.19 0.40
CA LEU A 160 6.84 -10.92 -0.86
C LEU A 160 6.38 -11.89 -1.95
N GLN A 161 6.26 -13.18 -1.65
CA GLN A 161 5.76 -14.19 -2.60
C GLN A 161 4.28 -13.98 -2.95
N ALA A 162 3.43 -13.52 -2.02
CA ALA A 162 2.04 -13.19 -2.34
C ALA A 162 1.96 -12.01 -3.31
N LEU A 163 2.74 -10.96 -3.08
CA LEU A 163 2.81 -9.79 -3.96
C LEU A 163 3.45 -10.13 -5.31
N GLU A 164 4.44 -11.01 -5.34
CA GLU A 164 5.07 -11.50 -6.58
C GLU A 164 4.09 -12.32 -7.42
N ARG A 165 3.39 -13.30 -6.82
CA ARG A 165 2.36 -14.10 -7.50
C ARG A 165 1.24 -13.23 -8.08
N ALA A 166 0.92 -12.11 -7.41
CA ALA A 166 -0.06 -11.15 -7.87
C ALA A 166 0.47 -10.14 -8.91
N GLY A 167 1.75 -10.23 -9.29
CA GLY A 167 2.39 -9.30 -10.22
C GLY A 167 2.55 -7.88 -9.68
N LYS A 168 2.57 -7.71 -8.35
CA LYS A 168 2.65 -6.42 -7.66
C LYS A 168 4.05 -6.09 -7.15
N LEU A 169 4.90 -7.10 -6.95
CA LEU A 169 6.24 -6.92 -6.38
C LEU A 169 7.22 -6.28 -7.38
N VAL A 170 7.98 -5.28 -6.92
CA VAL A 170 9.02 -4.58 -7.66
C VAL A 170 10.29 -4.52 -6.80
N GLU A 171 11.41 -5.07 -7.26
CA GLU A 171 12.65 -5.15 -6.47
C GLU A 171 13.36 -3.79 -6.29
N ARG A 172 13.20 -2.89 -7.25
CA ARG A 172 13.68 -1.49 -7.21
C ARG A 172 12.79 -0.65 -8.11
N ALA A 173 12.38 0.53 -7.66
CA ALA A 173 12.10 1.59 -8.62
C ALA A 173 13.43 1.84 -9.34
N THR A 174 13.56 1.45 -10.60
CA THR A 174 14.58 2.09 -11.45
C THR A 174 14.27 3.56 -11.39
N PRO A 175 15.16 4.42 -10.86
CA PRO A 175 15.02 5.83 -11.13
C PRO A 175 15.15 5.93 -12.64
N VAL A 176 14.05 6.23 -13.32
CA VAL A 176 14.12 6.80 -14.67
C VAL A 176 14.71 8.18 -14.44
N MET A 177 16.02 8.23 -14.22
CA MET A 177 16.78 9.44 -14.43
C MET A 177 16.54 9.76 -15.90
N PRO A 178 15.95 10.92 -16.26
CA PRO A 178 16.10 11.39 -17.61
C PRO A 178 17.60 11.36 -17.87
N THR A 179 18.03 10.60 -18.87
CA THR A 179 19.40 10.65 -19.34
C THR A 179 19.61 12.09 -19.77
N CYS A 180 20.18 12.92 -18.90
CA CYS A 180 20.79 14.16 -19.32
C CYS A 180 21.95 13.72 -20.20
N ASP A 181 21.68 13.69 -21.50
CA ASP A 181 22.66 13.44 -22.53
C ASP A 181 23.73 14.52 -22.40
N PHE A 182 24.89 14.15 -21.86
CA PHE A 182 26.00 15.05 -21.56
C PHE A 182 26.76 15.45 -22.84
N THR A 183 26.23 15.18 -24.03
CA THR A 183 26.96 15.36 -25.29
C THR A 183 26.80 16.74 -25.95
N ASP A 184 26.10 17.70 -25.30
CA ASP A 184 25.76 19.00 -25.92
C ASP A 184 26.69 20.18 -25.51
N TRP A 185 28.00 19.94 -25.29
CA TRP A 185 28.98 21.00 -24.95
C TRP A 185 30.06 21.27 -26.01
N GLU A 186 30.09 20.55 -27.13
CA GLU A 186 31.17 20.64 -28.14
C GLU A 186 30.89 21.62 -29.31
N HIS A 187 30.02 22.61 -29.13
CA HIS A 187 29.82 23.68 -30.12
C HIS A 187 29.81 25.08 -29.48
N GLY A 188 30.99 25.56 -29.09
CA GLY A 188 31.18 26.93 -28.59
C GLY A 188 32.65 27.35 -28.55
N LEU A 189 33.14 27.84 -29.69
CA LEU A 189 34.48 28.37 -29.89
C LEU A 189 34.87 29.54 -28.96
N PHE A 190 36.18 29.59 -28.64
CA PHE A 190 37.03 30.71 -28.21
C PHE A 190 37.01 31.22 -26.75
N GLY A 191 38.21 31.35 -26.16
CA GLY A 191 38.52 32.52 -25.31
C GLY A 191 39.34 32.26 -24.03
N THR A 192 40.63 32.57 -24.09
CA THR A 192 41.62 32.63 -23.01
C THR A 192 41.31 33.70 -21.93
N THR A 193 41.65 33.41 -20.66
CA THR A 193 42.02 34.33 -19.56
C THR A 193 40.94 35.16 -18.83
N LEU A 194 40.71 34.88 -17.53
CA LEU A 194 41.12 35.69 -16.34
C LEU A 194 40.19 35.44 -15.14
N LEU A 195 40.82 35.41 -13.97
CA LEU A 195 40.30 35.17 -12.61
C LEU A 195 39.47 36.37 -12.08
N VAL A 196 38.22 36.18 -11.65
CA VAL A 196 37.50 37.09 -10.74
C VAL A 196 36.60 36.32 -9.77
N VAL A 197 36.66 36.77 -8.51
CA VAL A 197 35.96 36.36 -7.28
C VAL A 197 34.41 36.37 -7.41
N GLY A 198 33.72 35.54 -6.62
CA GLY A 198 32.25 35.28 -6.63
C GLY A 198 31.32 36.48 -6.35
N PRO A 199 30.00 36.31 -6.07
CA PRO A 199 29.36 35.17 -5.41
C PRO A 199 28.06 34.63 -6.07
N SER A 200 27.62 33.47 -5.54
CA SER A 200 26.23 32.98 -5.42
C SER A 200 25.19 33.47 -6.44
N ARG A 201 24.88 32.64 -7.43
CA ARG A 201 23.53 32.56 -8.01
C ARG A 201 23.10 31.12 -8.18
N THR A 202 22.04 30.81 -7.45
CA THR A 202 21.08 29.74 -7.73
C THR A 202 20.76 29.67 -9.22
N ARG A 203 21.08 28.53 -9.83
CA ARG A 203 20.39 28.07 -11.03
C ARG A 203 19.95 26.63 -10.74
N SER A 204 18.68 26.48 -10.36
CA SER A 204 17.98 25.23 -10.56
C SER A 204 18.07 24.88 -12.04
N MET A 205 18.70 23.76 -12.34
CA MET A 205 18.38 22.87 -13.45
C MET A 205 19.31 21.66 -13.32
N CYS A 206 18.69 20.52 -13.03
CA CYS A 206 19.25 19.20 -12.67
C CYS A 206 19.73 19.07 -11.23
#